data_AF-L1QF52-F1
#
_entry.id   AF-L1QF52-F1
#
_cell.length_a   1.000
_cell.length_b   1.000
_cell.length_c   1.000
_cell.angle_alpha   90.00
_cell.angle_beta   90.00
_cell.angle_gamma   90.00
#
_symmetry.space_group_name_H-M   'P 1'
#
loop_
_entity.id
_entity.type
_entity.pdbx_description
1 polymer ?
#
loop_
_entity_poly.entity_id
_entity_poly.type
_entity_poly.pdbx_seq_one_letter_code
_entity_poly.pdbx_strand_id
1 'polypeptide(L)' 'MIKQQIKEFKEKYGSSTAWISGKIGIDRSILSTYLSDTAKRELNISQVIKIEEGWNNFKSTLEEKR' A
#
# COMPACT_ATOMS: atom_id res chain seq x y z
N MET A 1 9.12 -3.53 7.01
CA MET A 1 7.96 -4.23 6.43
C MET A 1 7.09 -3.23 5.67
N ILE A 2 6.66 -3.53 4.44
CA ILE A 2 5.93 -2.58 3.57
C ILE A 2 4.61 -2.09 4.18
N LYS A 3 3.85 -2.98 4.83
CA LYS A 3 2.64 -2.64 5.59
C LYS A 3 2.84 -1.47 6.57
N GLN A 4 3.91 -1.49 7.35
CA GLN A 4 4.22 -0.44 8.32
C GLN A 4 4.53 0.89 7.63
N GLN A 5 5.29 0.84 6.54
CA GLN A 5 5.63 2.05 5.76
C GLN A 5 4.39 2.72 5.16
N ILE A 6 3.41 1.93 4.69
CA ILE A 6 2.14 2.47 4.18
C ILE A 6 1.35 3.13 5.31
N LYS A 7 1.30 2.53 6.50
CA LYS A 7 0.64 3.12 7.69
C LYS A 7 1.29 4.47 8.05
N GLU A 8 2.61 4.50 8.18
CA GLU A 8 3.37 5.72 8.51
C GLU A 8 3.19 6.82 7.45
N PHE A 9 3.16 6.46 6.17
CA PHE A 9 2.92 7.42 5.09
C PHE A 9 1.51 8.03 5.21
N LYS A 10 0.49 7.21 5.49
CA LYS A 10 -0.88 7.69 5.70
C LYS A 10 -0.94 8.70 6.84
N GLU A 11 -0.31 8.40 7.96
CA GLU A 11 -0.27 9.31 9.12
C GLU A 11 0.49 10.59 8.82
N LYS A 12 1.67 10.49 8.19
CA LYS A 12 2.53 11.64 7.87
C LYS A 12 1.89 12.62 6.89
N TYR A 13 1.18 12.10 5.89
CA TYR A 13 0.65 12.92 4.79
C TYR A 13 -0.88 13.03 4.80
N GLY A 14 -1.57 12.57 5.86
CA GLY A 14 -3.03 12.56 5.95
C GLY A 14 -3.70 11.82 4.78
N SER A 15 -3.02 10.83 4.19
CA SER A 15 -3.45 10.19 2.95
C SER A 15 -4.47 9.10 3.20
N SER A 16 -5.53 9.07 2.38
CA SER A 16 -6.56 8.03 2.49
C SER A 16 -6.11 6.72 1.84
N THR A 17 -6.67 5.59 2.29
CA THR A 17 -6.42 4.27 1.65
C THR A 17 -6.81 4.29 0.17
N ALA A 18 -7.88 5.01 -0.19
CA ALA A 18 -8.35 5.12 -1.57
C ALA A 18 -7.34 5.87 -2.46
N TRP A 19 -6.74 6.93 -1.93
CA TRP A 19 -5.73 7.68 -2.68
C TRP A 19 -4.49 6.83 -2.92
N ILE A 20 -3.99 6.15 -1.88
CA ILE A 20 -2.82 5.28 -1.99
C ILE A 20 -3.09 4.12 -2.95
N SER A 21 -4.25 3.46 -2.82
CA SER A 21 -4.62 2.34 -3.69
C SER A 21 -4.62 2.75 -5.17
N GLY A 22 -5.11 3.96 -5.48
CA GLY A 22 -5.04 4.53 -6.82
C GLY A 22 -3.61 4.83 -7.30
N LYS A 23 -2.68 5.20 -6.40
CA LYS A 23 -1.26 5.42 -6.75
C LYS A 23 -0.49 4.15 -7.01
N ILE A 24 -0.79 3.08 -6.26
CA ILE A 24 -0.09 1.80 -6.40
C ILE A 24 -0.80 0.84 -7.38
N GLY A 25 -1.94 1.24 -7.96
CA GLY A 25 -2.68 0.44 -8.94
C GLY A 25 -3.40 -0.78 -8.35
N ILE A 26 -3.83 -0.71 -7.09
CA ILE A 26 -4.50 -1.80 -6.38
C ILE A 26 -5.91 -1.39 -6.01
N ASP A 27 -6.83 -2.36 -5.96
CA ASP A 27 -8.17 -2.12 -5.45
C ASP A 27 -8.13 -1.68 -3.97
N ARG A 28 -8.97 -0.70 -3.62
CA ARG A 28 -9.01 -0.16 -2.27
C ARG A 28 -9.34 -1.23 -1.22
N SER A 29 -10.25 -2.16 -1.52
CA SER A 29 -10.63 -3.22 -0.59
C SER A 29 -9.44 -4.14 -0.29
N ILE A 30 -8.69 -4.52 -1.33
CA ILE A 30 -7.48 -5.35 -1.21
C ILE A 30 -6.42 -4.65 -0.34
N LEU A 31 -6.16 -3.35 -0.59
CA LEU A 31 -5.22 -2.59 0.22
C LEU A 31 -5.72 -2.43 1.67
N SER A 32 -7.02 -2.25 1.87
CA SER A 32 -7.62 -2.16 3.21
C SER A 32 -7.45 -3.46 3.99
N THR A 33 -7.70 -4.60 3.35
CA THR A 33 -7.47 -5.94 3.92
C THR A 33 -6.01 -6.14 4.27
N TYR A 34 -5.07 -5.74 3.39
CA TYR A 34 -3.63 -5.84 3.63
C TYR A 34 -3.18 -5.02 4.86
N LEU A 35 -3.75 -3.82 5.03
CA LEU A 35 -3.43 -2.93 6.14
C LEU A 35 -4.10 -3.34 7.46
N SER A 36 -5.17 -4.15 7.41
CA SER A 36 -5.84 -4.68 8.60
C SER A 36 -4.95 -5.67 9.35
N ASP A 37 -4.94 -5.61 10.69
CA ASP A 37 -4.13 -6.51 11.52
C ASP A 37 -4.79 -7.88 11.75
N THR A 38 -6.08 -8.00 11.47
CA THR A 38 -6.87 -9.23 11.65
C THR A 38 -6.97 -10.10 10.38
N ALA A 39 -6.67 -9.56 9.20
CA ALA A 39 -7.00 -10.19 7.90
C ALA A 39 -5.84 -10.99 7.25
N LYS A 40 -4.92 -11.56 8.05
CA LYS A 40 -3.74 -12.27 7.54
C LYS A 40 -4.02 -13.47 6.62
N ARG A 41 -5.28 -13.95 6.52
CA ARG A 41 -5.68 -15.13 5.73
C ARG A 41 -6.53 -14.82 4.50
N GLU A 42 -6.88 -13.56 4.25
CA GLU A 42 -7.83 -13.22 3.17
C GLU A 42 -7.16 -12.84 1.85
N LEU A 43 -5.86 -12.51 1.88
CA LEU A 43 -5.12 -12.15 0.67
C LEU A 43 -4.26 -13.31 0.18
N ASN A 44 -4.33 -13.56 -1.12
CA ASN A 44 -3.41 -14.49 -1.77
C ASN A 44 -2.03 -13.84 -1.99
N ILE A 45 -1.01 -14.68 -2.19
CA ILE A 45 0.38 -14.25 -2.37
C ILE A 45 0.51 -13.28 -3.56
N SER A 46 -0.23 -13.48 -4.65
CA SER A 46 -0.20 -12.59 -5.81
C SER A 46 -0.68 -11.18 -5.47
N GLN A 47 -1.72 -11.03 -4.67
CA GLN A 47 -2.21 -9.73 -4.21
C GLN A 47 -1.19 -9.04 -3.31
N VAL A 48 -0.53 -9.79 -2.42
CA VAL A 48 0.54 -9.25 -1.56
C VAL A 48 1.70 -8.74 -2.41
N ILE A 49 2.18 -9.55 -3.36
CA ILE A 49 3.26 -9.15 -4.27
C ILE A 49 2.90 -7.88 -5.03
N LYS A 50 1.70 -7.80 -5.62
CA LYS A 50 1.26 -6.61 -6.36
C LYS A 50 1.22 -5.34 -5.50
N ILE A 51 0.82 -5.46 -4.23
CA ILE A 51 0.85 -4.32 -3.29
C ILE A 51 2.30 -3.88 -3.05
N GLU A 52 3.20 -4.83 -2.83
CA GLU A 52 4.60 -4.54 -2.53
C GLU A 52 5.33 -3.92 -3.74
N GLU A 53 5.12 -4.47 -4.94
CA GLU A 53 5.63 -3.91 -6.19
C GLU A 53 5.07 -2.52 -6.45
N GLY A 54 3.75 -2.34 -6.35
CA GLY A 54 3.10 -1.05 -6.56
C GLY A 54 3.59 0.01 -5.57
N TRP A 55 3.80 -0.36 -4.31
CA TRP A 55 4.34 0.53 -3.29
C TRP A 55 5.80 0.90 -3.54
N ASN A 56 6.64 -0.05 -3.93
CA ASN A 56 8.04 0.21 -4.25
C ASN A 56 8.17 1.15 -5.46
N ASN A 57 7.39 0.90 -6.53
CA ASN A 57 7.36 1.77 -7.70
C ASN A 57 6.94 3.20 -7.34
N PHE A 58 5.87 3.34 -6.54
CA PHE A 58 5.40 4.64 -6.08
C PHE A 58 6.46 5.38 -5.26
N LYS A 59 7.17 4.68 -4.36
CA LYS A 59 8.27 5.26 -3.59
C LYS A 59 9.42 5.72 -4.46
N SER A 60 9.87 4.91 -5.42
CA SER A 60 10.93 5.31 -6.34
C SER A 60 10.55 6.57 -7.11
N THR A 61 9.29 6.70 -7.56
CA THR A 61 8.80 7.93 -8.20
C THR A 61 8.81 9.15 -7.27
N LEU A 62 8.58 8.97 -5.97
CA LEU A 62 8.67 10.06 -4.99
C LEU A 62 10.13 10.49 -4.73
N GLU A 63 11.06 9.53 -4.75
CA GLU A 63 12.49 9.77 -4.53
C GLU A 63 13.16 10.43 -5.74
N GLU A 64 12.78 10.04 -6.97
CA GLU A 64 13.28 10.66 -8.21
C GLU A 64 12.82 12.12 -8.41
N LYS A 65 11.74 12.54 -7.73
CA LYS A 65 11.19 13.89 -7.81
C LYS A 65 11.70 14.84 -6.73
N ARG A 66 12.69 14.42 -5.94
CA ARG A 66 13.36 15.23 -4.92
C ARG A 66 14.71 15.74 -5.41
#